data_AF-A0A976QDQ5-F1
#
_entry.id   AF-A0A976QDQ5-F1
#
_cell.length_a   1.000
_cell.length_b   1.000
_cell.length_c   1.000
_cell.angle_alpha   90.00
_cell.angle_beta   90.00
_cell.angle_gamma   90.00
#
_symmetry.space_group_name_H-M   'P 1'
#
loop_
_entity.id
_entity.type
_entity.pdbx_description
1 polymer ?
#
loop_
_entity_poly.entity_id
_entity_poly.type
_entity_poly.pdbx_seq_one_letter_code
_entity_poly.pdbx_strand_id
1 'polypeptide(L)'
;MKPSESLGRLFCVVGESLLLYLGDSSLWSHPGNEKLKESLLDLVAVNRSLLSRIASAMATSEGTPQVLEYPIRFTATHDLDVEFLSGMVASDFRARSETCSELLRLCHADDQSDALVSSLLQEVRDSTLEYAVQLEQLRRGIHLLSAAE
;
A
#
# COMPACT_ATOMS: atom_id res chain seq x y z
N MET A 1 -5.75 15.62 15.32
CA MET A 1 -5.87 14.15 15.54
C MET A 1 -4.66 13.71 16.37
N LYS A 2 -4.77 12.70 17.25
CA LYS A 2 -3.60 12.24 18.03
C LYS A 2 -2.64 11.44 17.11
N PRO A 3 -1.30 11.52 17.30
CA PRO A 3 -0.34 10.75 16.50
C PRO A 3 -0.64 9.24 16.44
N SER A 4 -1.00 8.64 17.57
CA SER A 4 -1.36 7.21 17.66
C SER A 4 -2.63 6.85 16.87
N GLU A 5 -3.59 7.77 16.77
CA GLU A 5 -4.79 7.58 15.94
C GLU A 5 -4.45 7.66 14.44
N SER A 6 -3.63 8.64 14.05
CA SER A 6 -3.14 8.78 12.67
C SER A 6 -2.36 7.55 12.22
N LEU A 7 -1.46 7.05 13.06
CA LEU A 7 -0.67 5.85 12.77
C LEU A 7 -1.54 4.59 12.73
N GLY A 8 -2.52 4.46 13.64
CA GLY A 8 -3.47 3.35 13.60
C GLY A 8 -4.29 3.32 12.30
N ARG A 9 -4.79 4.48 11.86
CA ARG A 9 -5.49 4.60 10.57
C ARG A 9 -4.57 4.27 9.40
N LEU A 10 -3.34 4.81 9.40
CA LEU A 10 -2.36 4.53 8.36
C LEU A 10 -2.03 3.02 8.30
N PHE A 11 -1.89 2.37 9.46
CA PHE A 11 -1.63 0.94 9.54
C PHE A 11 -2.75 0.12 8.90
N CYS A 12 -4.02 0.40 9.19
CA CYS A 12 -5.15 -0.27 8.54
C CYS A 12 -5.20 -0.01 7.03
N VAL A 13 -4.98 1.24 6.60
CA VAL A 13 -4.99 1.64 5.18
C VAL A 13 -3.92 0.90 4.35
N VAL A 14 -2.75 0.67 4.94
CA VAL A 14 -1.66 -0.08 4.30
C VAL A 14 -1.88 -1.58 4.38
N GLY A 15 -2.46 -2.05 5.49
CA GLY A 15 -2.58 -3.46 5.86
C GLY A 15 -3.78 -4.20 5.29
N GLU A 16 -4.94 -3.56 5.22
CA GLU A 16 -6.18 -4.16 4.69
C GLU A 16 -6.26 -4.00 3.17
N SER A 17 -5.23 -4.47 2.47
CA SER A 17 -5.05 -4.22 1.04
C SER A 17 -5.17 -5.48 0.19
N LEU A 18 -5.74 -5.33 -1.01
CA LEU A 18 -5.84 -6.42 -1.97
C LEU A 18 -4.46 -6.99 -2.31
N LEU A 19 -3.44 -6.13 -2.38
CA LEU A 19 -2.06 -6.54 -2.64
C LEU A 19 -1.55 -7.57 -1.62
N LEU A 20 -1.72 -7.29 -0.32
CA LEU A 20 -1.26 -8.20 0.73
C LEU A 20 -2.08 -9.48 0.75
N TYR A 21 -3.39 -9.38 0.53
CA TYR A 21 -4.25 -10.55 0.35
C TYR A 21 -3.74 -11.45 -0.78
N LEU A 22 -3.45 -10.91 -1.96
CA LEU A 22 -2.91 -11.68 -3.09
C LEU A 22 -1.53 -12.29 -2.80
N GLY A 23 -0.70 -11.59 -2.03
CA GLY A 23 0.59 -12.11 -1.56
C GLY A 23 0.43 -13.31 -0.62
N ASP A 24 -0.62 -13.33 0.19
CA ASP A 24 -0.91 -14.39 1.15
C ASP A 24 -1.73 -15.54 0.54
N SER A 25 -2.57 -15.27 -0.47
CA SER A 25 -3.45 -16.24 -1.13
C SER A 25 -2.83 -16.91 -2.36
N SER A 26 -1.52 -16.79 -2.57
CA SER A 26 -0.75 -17.34 -3.69
C SER A 26 -1.03 -16.69 -5.05
N LEU A 27 -0.52 -15.48 -5.26
CA LEU A 27 -0.55 -14.74 -6.55
C LEU A 27 -0.22 -15.60 -7.80
N TRP A 28 0.67 -16.59 -7.67
CA TRP A 28 1.06 -17.47 -8.76
C TRP A 28 -0.07 -18.36 -9.31
N SER A 29 -1.14 -18.58 -8.56
CA SER A 29 -2.29 -19.37 -9.02
C SER A 29 -3.16 -18.64 -10.05
N HIS A 30 -3.04 -17.31 -10.15
CA HIS A 30 -3.79 -16.52 -11.11
C HIS A 30 -3.23 -16.68 -12.52
N PRO A 31 -4.05 -16.73 -13.58
CA PRO A 31 -3.55 -16.70 -14.96
C PRO A 31 -3.00 -15.31 -15.34
N GLY A 32 -2.23 -15.26 -16.43
CA GLY A 32 -1.78 -14.00 -17.05
C GLY A 32 -0.27 -13.75 -16.94
N ASN A 33 0.13 -12.51 -17.25
CA ASN A 33 1.52 -12.10 -17.44
C ASN A 33 2.40 -12.29 -16.19
N GLU A 34 3.46 -13.10 -16.32
CA GLU A 34 4.40 -13.41 -15.24
C GLU A 34 5.14 -12.18 -14.71
N LYS A 35 5.51 -11.23 -15.57
CA LYS A 35 6.18 -9.98 -15.17
C LYS A 35 5.28 -9.12 -14.28
N LEU A 36 3.97 -9.11 -14.54
CA LEU A 36 3.01 -8.44 -13.64
C LEU A 36 2.95 -9.13 -12.28
N LYS A 37 3.02 -10.47 -12.23
CA LYS A 37 3.07 -11.21 -10.97
C LYS A 37 4.33 -10.90 -10.17
N GLU A 38 5.48 -10.90 -10.83
CA GLU A 38 6.77 -10.53 -10.22
C GLU A 38 6.72 -9.12 -9.62
N SER A 39 6.27 -8.13 -10.41
CA SER A 39 6.15 -6.75 -9.92
C SER A 39 5.18 -6.62 -8.73
N LEU A 40 4.07 -7.35 -8.74
CA LEU A 40 3.15 -7.38 -7.60
C LEU A 40 3.80 -8.04 -6.36
N LEU A 41 4.61 -9.08 -6.50
CA LEU A 41 5.34 -9.69 -5.38
C LEU A 41 6.39 -8.75 -4.78
N ASP A 42 7.11 -8.02 -5.63
CA ASP A 42 8.05 -6.98 -5.17
C ASP A 42 7.30 -5.92 -4.35
N LEU A 43 6.13 -5.49 -4.84
CA LEU A 43 5.27 -4.55 -4.12
C LEU A 43 4.70 -5.14 -2.82
N VAL A 44 4.42 -6.44 -2.74
CA VAL A 44 4.05 -7.11 -1.48
C VAL A 44 5.18 -6.97 -0.45
N ALA A 45 6.43 -7.20 -0.85
CA ALA A 45 7.58 -7.08 0.05
C ALA A 45 7.75 -5.63 0.53
N VAL A 46 7.63 -4.65 -0.37
CA VAL A 46 7.65 -3.22 -0.04
C VAL A 46 6.53 -2.88 0.95
N ASN A 47 5.30 -3.31 0.68
CA ASN A 47 4.14 -2.99 1.53
C ASN A 47 4.26 -3.62 2.94
N ARG A 48 4.84 -4.83 3.05
CA ARG A 48 5.15 -5.47 4.34
C ARG A 48 6.23 -4.72 5.11
N SER A 49 7.28 -4.25 4.44
CA SER A 49 8.33 -3.42 5.06
C SER A 49 7.74 -2.11 5.61
N LEU A 50 6.87 -1.47 4.83
CA LEU A 50 6.16 -0.27 5.25
C LEU A 50 5.26 -0.50 6.47
N LEU A 51 4.47 -1.59 6.48
CA LEU A 51 3.69 -1.98 7.65
C LEU A 51 4.55 -2.16 8.90
N SER A 52 5.69 -2.84 8.77
CA SER A 52 6.60 -3.04 9.89
C SER A 52 7.12 -1.72 10.44
N ARG A 53 7.43 -0.75 9.57
CA ARG A 53 7.89 0.59 9.99
C ARG A 53 6.80 1.39 10.68
N ILE A 54 5.56 1.33 10.17
CA ILE A 54 4.41 1.98 10.80
C ILE A 54 4.13 1.35 12.17
N ALA A 55 4.17 0.02 12.29
CA ALA A 55 3.99 -0.68 13.56
C ALA A 55 5.06 -0.27 14.60
N SER A 56 6.33 -0.14 14.17
CA SER A 56 7.41 0.37 15.02
C SER A 56 7.14 1.81 15.48
N ALA A 57 6.66 2.69 14.59
CA ALA A 57 6.28 4.05 14.95
C ALA A 57 5.10 4.08 15.95
N MET A 58 4.12 3.19 15.78
CA MET A 58 3.01 3.06 16.74
C MET A 58 3.51 2.70 18.13
N ALA A 59 4.43 1.73 18.24
CA ALA A 59 5.01 1.33 19.52
C ALA A 59 5.72 2.48 20.24
N THR A 60 6.36 3.40 19.50
CA THR A 60 6.99 4.59 20.08
C THR A 60 5.99 5.66 20.54
N SER A 61 4.76 5.64 20.02
CA SER A 61 3.69 6.58 20.36
C SER A 61 2.61 5.97 21.28
N GLU A 62 2.95 4.91 22.02
CA GLU A 62 2.04 4.16 22.90
C GLU A 62 0.80 3.57 22.20
N GLY A 63 0.86 3.42 20.87
CA GLY A 63 -0.16 2.75 20.07
C GLY A 63 0.13 1.26 19.91
N THR A 64 -0.92 0.45 19.81
CA THR A 64 -0.81 -0.99 19.51
C THR A 64 -1.36 -1.28 18.12
N PRO A 65 -0.62 -1.99 17.24
CA PRO A 65 -1.14 -2.45 15.96
C PRO A 65 -2.42 -3.25 16.15
N GLN A 66 -3.42 -2.99 15.31
CA GLN A 66 -4.65 -3.78 15.28
C GLN A 66 -4.39 -5.12 14.57
N VAL A 67 -5.22 -6.11 14.87
CA VAL A 67 -5.25 -7.33 14.05
C VAL A 67 -5.83 -6.96 12.70
N LEU A 68 -5.07 -7.19 11.63
CA LEU A 68 -5.52 -6.94 10.27
C LEU A 68 -6.39 -8.10 9.80
N GLU A 69 -7.56 -7.79 9.25
CA GLU A 69 -8.45 -8.76 8.63
C GLU A 69 -8.69 -8.37 7.18
N TYR A 70 -8.58 -9.33 6.27
CA TYR A 70 -8.91 -9.08 4.87
C TYR A 70 -10.43 -9.01 4.69
N PRO A 71 -10.93 -7.95 4.03
CA PRO A 71 -12.35 -7.87 3.70
C PRO A 71 -12.83 -9.07 2.88
N ILE A 72 -14.00 -9.62 3.21
CA ILE A 72 -14.59 -10.80 2.53
C ILE A 72 -14.68 -10.64 1.01
N ARG A 73 -14.83 -9.40 0.50
CA ARG A 73 -14.87 -9.12 -0.94
C ARG A 73 -13.62 -9.58 -1.69
N PHE A 74 -12.48 -9.73 -1.02
CA PHE A 74 -11.25 -10.21 -1.67
C PHE A 74 -11.32 -11.70 -2.04
N THR A 75 -12.17 -12.50 -1.40
CA THR A 75 -12.34 -13.91 -1.82
C THR A 75 -12.99 -14.03 -3.19
N ALA A 76 -13.72 -13.00 -3.64
CA ALA A 76 -14.32 -12.94 -4.96
C ALA A 76 -13.32 -12.64 -6.09
N THR A 77 -12.02 -12.56 -5.80
CA THR A 77 -10.98 -12.25 -6.80
C THR A 77 -10.14 -13.45 -7.22
N HIS A 78 -10.41 -14.65 -6.67
CA HIS A 78 -9.57 -15.85 -6.82
C HIS A 78 -9.42 -16.38 -8.26
N ASP A 79 -10.40 -16.09 -9.11
CA ASP A 79 -10.58 -16.57 -10.47
C ASP A 79 -10.27 -15.49 -11.54
N LEU A 80 -9.83 -14.31 -11.09
CA LEU A 80 -9.47 -13.20 -11.98
C LEU A 80 -8.03 -13.32 -12.48
N ASP A 81 -7.78 -12.85 -13.70
CA ASP A 81 -6.43 -12.74 -14.26
C ASP A 81 -5.61 -11.60 -13.62
N VAL A 82 -4.28 -11.71 -13.71
CA VAL A 82 -3.37 -10.76 -13.06
C VAL A 82 -3.44 -9.35 -13.70
N GLU A 83 -3.82 -9.23 -14.97
CA GLU A 83 -4.02 -7.95 -15.65
C GLU A 83 -5.23 -7.19 -15.10
N PHE A 84 -6.30 -7.89 -14.73
CA PHE A 84 -7.46 -7.32 -14.06
C PHE A 84 -7.11 -6.97 -12.61
N LEU A 85 -6.50 -7.91 -11.88
CA LEU A 85 -6.10 -7.72 -10.49
C LEU A 85 -5.12 -6.56 -10.31
N SER A 86 -4.12 -6.44 -11.18
CA SER A 86 -3.18 -5.31 -11.14
C SER A 86 -3.88 -3.96 -11.36
N GLY A 87 -4.98 -3.93 -12.14
CA GLY A 87 -5.82 -2.75 -12.26
C GLY A 87 -6.56 -2.41 -10.97
N MET A 88 -7.09 -3.42 -10.28
CA MET A 88 -7.70 -3.24 -8.96
C MET A 88 -6.69 -2.75 -7.93
N VAL A 89 -5.50 -3.34 -7.89
CA VAL A 89 -4.40 -2.92 -7.00
C VAL A 89 -3.98 -1.48 -7.28
N ALA A 90 -3.86 -1.07 -8.55
CA ALA A 90 -3.56 0.31 -8.91
C ALA A 90 -4.67 1.29 -8.44
N SER A 91 -5.94 0.87 -8.52
CA SER A 91 -7.06 1.66 -7.98
C SER A 91 -7.00 1.78 -6.46
N ASP A 92 -6.71 0.69 -5.76
CA ASP A 92 -6.54 0.68 -4.30
C ASP A 92 -5.40 1.60 -3.86
N PHE A 93 -4.29 1.62 -4.61
CA PHE A 93 -3.18 2.55 -4.34
C PHE A 93 -3.56 4.02 -4.50
N ARG A 94 -4.36 4.37 -5.50
CA ARG A 94 -4.87 5.75 -5.66
C ARG A 94 -5.76 6.15 -4.49
N ALA A 95 -6.71 5.30 -4.11
CA ALA A 95 -7.58 5.54 -2.97
C ALA A 95 -6.79 5.68 -1.66
N ARG A 96 -5.72 4.89 -1.50
CA ARG A 96 -4.77 5.01 -0.39
C ARG A 96 -4.06 6.36 -0.39
N SER A 97 -3.58 6.83 -1.54
CA SER A 97 -2.93 8.13 -1.68
C SER A 97 -3.87 9.29 -1.31
N GLU A 98 -5.13 9.22 -1.74
CA GLU A 98 -6.17 10.17 -1.36
C GLU A 98 -6.42 10.17 0.15
N THR A 99 -6.56 8.99 0.74
CA THR A 99 -6.75 8.84 2.20
C THR A 99 -5.57 9.42 2.98
N CYS A 100 -4.33 9.17 2.54
CA CYS A 100 -3.14 9.75 3.18
C CYS A 100 -3.11 11.28 3.04
N SER A 101 -3.57 11.82 1.91
CA SER A 101 -3.70 13.26 1.70
C SER A 101 -4.71 13.89 2.65
N GLU A 102 -5.81 13.20 2.93
CA GLU A 102 -6.80 13.63 3.93
C GLU A 102 -6.24 13.60 5.34
N LEU A 103 -5.56 12.52 5.73
CA LEU A 103 -4.93 12.39 7.04
C LEU A 103 -3.86 13.46 7.27
N LEU A 104 -3.07 13.81 6.25
CA LEU A 104 -2.09 14.89 6.31
C LEU A 104 -2.73 16.26 6.62
N ARG A 105 -3.92 16.55 6.07
CA ARG A 105 -4.64 17.80 6.37
C ARG A 105 -5.13 17.88 7.82
N LEU A 106 -5.24 16.74 8.49
CA LEU A 106 -5.69 16.62 9.88
C LEU A 106 -4.53 16.57 10.90
N CYS A 107 -3.28 16.51 10.42
CA CYS A 107 -2.08 16.59 11.26
C CYS A 107 -1.76 18.06 11.55
N HIS A 108 -1.36 18.36 12.79
CA HIS A 108 -0.92 19.71 13.18
C HIS A 108 0.62 19.73 13.19
N ALA A 109 1.24 20.85 12.80
CA ALA A 109 2.68 20.90 12.52
C ALA A 109 3.57 21.18 13.74
N ASP A 110 3.00 21.30 14.94
CA ASP A 110 3.69 21.90 16.09
C ASP A 110 4.42 20.90 17.02
N ASP A 111 4.34 19.58 16.76
CA ASP A 111 4.99 18.54 17.58
C ASP A 111 5.96 17.65 16.76
N GLN A 112 7.08 17.25 17.36
CA GLN A 112 8.02 16.29 16.77
C GLN A 112 7.37 14.93 16.50
N SER A 113 6.42 14.50 17.35
CA SER A 113 5.64 13.28 17.08
C SER A 113 4.80 13.42 15.81
N ASP A 114 4.29 14.62 15.51
CA ASP A 114 3.53 14.88 14.28
C ASP A 114 4.44 14.92 13.04
N ALA A 115 5.73 15.24 13.19
CA ALA A 115 6.68 15.22 12.09
C ALA A 115 6.94 13.79 11.56
N LEU A 116 7.10 12.79 12.45
CA LEU A 116 7.26 11.39 12.04
C LEU A 116 6.01 10.86 11.34
N VAL A 117 4.83 11.14 11.90
CA VAL A 117 3.54 10.75 11.31
C VAL A 117 3.36 11.38 9.93
N SER A 118 3.64 12.67 9.81
CA SER A 118 3.55 13.39 8.53
C SER A 118 4.52 12.84 7.49
N SER A 119 5.75 12.50 7.89
CA SER A 119 6.75 11.90 7.00
C SER A 119 6.29 10.53 6.47
N LEU A 120 5.78 9.66 7.34
CA LEU A 120 5.25 8.35 6.92
C LEU A 120 4.03 8.50 6.00
N LEU A 121 3.09 9.38 6.34
CA LEU A 121 1.92 9.65 5.50
C LEU A 121 2.30 10.18 4.11
N GLN A 122 3.29 11.07 4.02
CA GLN A 122 3.81 11.58 2.75
C GLN A 122 4.46 10.47 1.93
N GLU A 123 5.30 9.65 2.57
CA GLU A 123 5.94 8.52 1.90
C GLU A 123 4.90 7.54 1.34
N VAL A 124 3.89 7.15 2.12
CA VAL A 124 2.83 6.25 1.65
C VAL A 124 2.05 6.90 0.51
N ARG A 125 1.67 8.17 0.64
CA ARG A 125 0.94 8.91 -0.39
C ARG A 125 1.68 8.91 -1.72
N ASP A 126 2.96 9.25 -1.70
CA ASP A 126 3.76 9.48 -2.90
C ASP A 126 4.15 8.14 -3.55
N SER A 127 4.62 7.18 -2.76
CA SER A 127 5.00 5.84 -3.25
C SER A 127 3.82 5.09 -3.87
N THR A 128 2.64 5.13 -3.25
CA THR A 128 1.46 4.41 -3.76
C THR A 128 0.96 4.99 -5.08
N LEU A 129 1.02 6.32 -5.26
CA LEU A 129 0.71 6.94 -6.53
C LEU A 129 1.70 6.51 -7.62
N GLU A 130 2.99 6.45 -7.30
CA GLU A 130 4.03 5.96 -8.21
C GLU A 130 3.77 4.50 -8.60
N TYR A 131 3.50 3.61 -7.64
CA TYR A 131 3.21 2.20 -7.90
C TYR A 131 1.95 2.00 -8.75
N ALA A 132 0.91 2.82 -8.55
CA ALA A 132 -0.28 2.78 -9.39
C ALA A 132 0.05 3.10 -10.85
N VAL A 133 0.87 4.13 -11.09
CA VAL A 133 1.32 4.52 -12.43
C VAL A 133 2.18 3.41 -13.06
N GLN A 134 3.14 2.86 -12.31
CA GLN A 134 4.01 1.77 -12.78
C GLN A 134 3.20 0.53 -13.19
N LEU A 135 2.22 0.11 -12.37
CA LEU A 135 1.35 -1.02 -12.69
C LEU A 135 0.54 -0.76 -13.96
N GLU A 136 -0.02 0.44 -14.13
CA GLU A 136 -0.75 0.79 -15.35
C GLU A 136 0.11 0.79 -16.61
N GLN A 137 1.34 1.27 -16.51
CA GLN A 137 2.31 1.23 -17.62
C GLN A 137 2.65 -0.21 -17.98
N LEU A 138 2.93 -1.05 -16.98
CA LEU A 138 3.26 -2.46 -17.18
C LEU A 138 2.10 -3.22 -17.83
N ARG A 139 0.85 -2.95 -17.42
CA ARG A 139 -0.37 -3.48 -18.04
C ARG A 139 -0.54 -3.07 -19.51
N ARG A 140 -0.06 -1.88 -19.88
CA ARG A 140 -0.08 -1.37 -21.26
C ARG A 140 1.11 -1.84 -22.11
N GLY A 141 2.02 -2.64 -21.53
CA GLY A 141 3.26 -3.06 -22.20
C GLY A 141 4.27 -1.93 -22.39
N ILE A 142 4.12 -0.81 -21.67
CA ILE A 142 5.06 0.30 -21.70
C ILE A 142 6.16 0.00 -20.68
N HIS A 143 7.32 -0.42 -21.17
CA HIS A 143 8.53 -0.53 -20.35
C HIS A 143 9.25 0.82 -20.40
N LEU A 144 9.30 1.53 -19.28
CA LEU A 144 10.27 2.60 -19.13
C LEU A 144 11.66 1.96 -19.13
N LEU A 145 12.46 2.30 -20.13
CA LEU A 145 13.90 2.19 -20.03
C LEU A 145 14.30 3.03 -18.81
N SER A 146 14.58 2.36 -17.70
CA SER A 146 15.28 2.98 -16.57
C SER A 146 16.54 3.60 -17.16
N ALA A 147 16.63 4.93 -17.09
CA ALA A 147 17.88 5.62 -17.31
C ALA A 147 18.88 5.04 -16.30
N ALA A 148 19.82 4.25 -16.82
CA ALA A 148 20.95 3.79 -16.04
C ALA A 148 21.78 5.01 -15.65
N GLU A 149 22.03 5.13 -14.35
CA GLU A 149 23.13 5.93 -13.78
C GLU A 149 24.48 5.47 -14.32
#